data_AF-A0A7X7VQY9-F1
#
_entry.id   AF-A0A7X7VQY9-F1
#
_cell.length_a   1.000
_cell.length_b   1.000
_cell.length_c   1.000
_cell.angle_alpha   90.00
_cell.angle_beta   90.00
_cell.angle_gamma   90.00
#
_symmetry.space_group_name_H-M   'P 1'
#
loop_
_entity.id
_entity.type
_entity.pdbx_description
1 polymer ?
#
loop_
_entity_poly.entity_id
_entity_poly.type
_entity_poly.pdbx_seq_one_letter_code
_entity_poly.pdbx_strand_id
1 'polypeptide(L)'
;TGGNALTSDLGFHPKTDVVPYTGGDYMSKTTSGAFLSFWARVYLKWMQRVCAEHGATLILISSPNAKEWNDARHDVIADYAQENGLTYLDFNTAECDAGIDWASDTRDGGDHLNVAGATKVSTWLATWLAQNKSVGTVSAS
;
A
#
# COMPACT_ATOMS: atom_id res chain seq x y z
N THR A 1 -5.44 33.46 27.22
CA THR A 1 -5.41 31.98 27.30
C THR A 1 -6.46 31.42 26.35
N GLY A 2 -6.11 31.29 25.07
CA GLY A 2 -6.98 30.68 24.06
C GLY A 2 -6.42 29.31 23.70
N GLY A 3 -6.88 28.27 24.39
CA GLY A 3 -6.53 26.90 24.03
C GLY A 3 -7.27 26.54 22.75
N ASN A 4 -6.53 26.20 21.69
CA ASN A 4 -7.12 25.51 20.55
C ASN A 4 -7.64 24.17 21.06
N ALA A 5 -8.97 24.05 21.17
CA ALA A 5 -9.60 22.76 21.36
C ALA A 5 -9.18 21.88 20.18
N LEU A 6 -8.52 20.76 20.48
CA LEU A 6 -8.30 19.70 19.49
C LEU A 6 -9.67 19.34 18.93
N THR A 7 -9.83 19.41 17.62
CA THR A 7 -11.07 18.98 16.97
C THR A 7 -11.34 17.54 17.37
N SER A 8 -12.62 17.18 17.56
CA SER A 8 -13.02 15.85 18.06
C SER A 8 -12.61 14.70 17.13
N ASP A 9 -12.16 15.01 15.92
CA ASP A 9 -11.69 14.09 14.89
C ASP A 9 -10.16 13.94 14.84
N LEU A 10 -9.39 14.64 15.70
CA LEU A 10 -7.92 14.67 15.66
C LEU A 10 -7.34 15.04 14.27
N GLY A 11 -8.11 15.78 13.46
CA GLY A 11 -7.73 16.15 12.09
C GLY A 11 -8.01 15.07 11.03
N PHE A 12 -8.71 13.98 11.37
CA PHE A 12 -9.14 12.98 10.42
C PHE A 12 -10.48 13.35 9.76
N HIS A 13 -10.45 13.60 8.45
CA HIS A 13 -11.66 13.86 7.67
C HIS A 13 -11.97 12.67 6.74
N PRO A 14 -12.99 11.85 7.07
CA PRO A 14 -13.32 10.69 6.24
C PRO A 14 -13.76 11.15 4.86
N LYS A 15 -13.20 10.52 3.82
CA LYS A 15 -13.67 10.67 2.45
C LYS A 15 -14.73 9.62 2.22
N THR A 16 -15.98 10.04 2.04
CA THR A 16 -17.13 9.16 1.86
C THR A 16 -17.69 9.20 0.44
N ASP A 17 -17.12 10.04 -0.44
CA ASP A 17 -17.53 10.12 -1.83
C ASP A 17 -17.41 8.77 -2.52
N VAL A 18 -18.29 8.55 -3.49
CA VAL A 18 -18.32 7.34 -4.31
C VAL A 18 -18.30 7.76 -5.77
N VAL A 19 -17.20 7.44 -6.45
CA VAL A 19 -17.07 7.57 -7.90
C VAL A 19 -16.60 6.21 -8.42
N PRO A 20 -17.49 5.40 -9.00
CA PRO A 20 -17.16 4.05 -9.45
C PRO A 20 -16.00 4.03 -10.45
N TYR A 21 -15.13 3.04 -10.33
CA TYR A 21 -14.21 2.68 -11.41
C TYR A 21 -14.90 1.74 -12.40
N THR A 22 -14.78 2.04 -13.70
CA THR A 22 -15.45 1.30 -14.79
C THR A 22 -14.49 0.83 -15.88
N GLY A 23 -13.18 0.85 -15.62
CA GLY A 23 -12.14 0.61 -16.62
C GLY A 23 -11.80 -0.86 -16.92
N GLY A 24 -12.40 -1.82 -16.20
CA GLY A 24 -12.16 -3.25 -16.40
C GLY A 24 -10.92 -3.76 -15.65
N ASP A 25 -10.25 -4.78 -16.21
CA ASP A 25 -9.06 -5.35 -15.59
C ASP A 25 -7.80 -4.51 -15.87
N TYR A 26 -7.33 -3.80 -14.82
CA TYR A 26 -6.15 -2.95 -14.86
C TYR A 26 -4.83 -3.67 -14.54
N MET A 27 -4.89 -4.94 -14.13
CA MET A 27 -3.72 -5.79 -13.85
C MET A 27 -3.42 -6.78 -14.97
N SER A 28 -4.09 -6.63 -16.11
CA SER A 28 -3.75 -7.37 -17.34
C SER A 28 -2.33 -7.08 -17.80
N LYS A 29 -1.67 -8.07 -18.43
CA LYS A 29 -0.26 -7.96 -18.80
C LYS A 29 -0.02 -6.80 -19.79
N THR A 30 0.85 -5.87 -19.44
CA THR A 30 1.20 -4.72 -20.31
C THR A 30 2.57 -4.91 -20.97
N THR A 31 2.75 -4.28 -22.15
CA THR A 31 3.99 -4.39 -22.94
C THR A 31 4.99 -3.24 -22.67
N SER A 32 4.54 -2.17 -22.01
CA SER A 32 5.38 -1.03 -21.66
C SER A 32 5.99 -1.19 -20.27
N GLY A 33 7.32 -1.16 -20.18
CA GLY A 33 8.03 -1.27 -18.90
C GLY A 33 7.80 -0.06 -17.99
N ALA A 34 7.29 -0.29 -16.79
CA ALA A 34 7.47 0.64 -15.68
C ALA A 34 8.95 0.66 -15.29
N PHE A 35 9.41 1.70 -14.60
CA PHE A 35 10.75 1.72 -14.04
C PHE A 35 10.77 2.43 -12.69
N LEU A 36 11.65 1.94 -11.82
CA LEU A 36 11.94 2.58 -10.55
C LEU A 36 13.07 3.58 -10.75
N SER A 37 12.74 4.88 -10.63
CA SER A 37 13.71 5.96 -10.84
C SER A 37 14.91 5.85 -9.91
N PHE A 38 16.03 6.47 -10.32
CA PHE A 38 17.24 6.51 -9.49
C PHE A 38 16.96 7.03 -8.07
N TRP A 39 16.23 8.14 -7.97
CA TRP A 39 15.91 8.73 -6.67
C TRP A 39 14.98 7.86 -5.84
N ALA A 40 14.00 7.19 -6.45
CA ALA A 40 13.15 6.24 -5.73
C ALA A 40 13.98 5.10 -5.12
N ARG A 41 14.95 4.55 -5.87
CA ARG A 41 15.90 3.53 -5.36
C ARG A 41 16.75 4.05 -4.21
N VAL A 42 17.25 5.28 -4.31
CA VAL A 42 18.04 5.92 -3.23
C VAL A 42 17.21 6.02 -1.95
N TYR A 43 15.97 6.50 -2.04
CA TYR A 43 15.09 6.63 -0.87
C TYR A 43 14.68 5.29 -0.30
N LEU A 44 14.38 4.28 -1.12
CA LEU A 44 14.05 2.94 -0.63
C LEU A 44 15.21 2.30 0.14
N LYS A 45 16.45 2.43 -0.36
CA LYS A 45 17.65 1.98 0.36
C LYS A 45 17.87 2.75 1.65
N TRP A 46 17.63 4.06 1.65
CA TRP A 46 17.74 4.87 2.84
C TRP A 46 16.70 4.48 3.90
N MET A 47 15.44 4.27 3.50
CA MET A 47 14.38 3.78 4.41
C MET A 47 14.73 2.42 5.00
N GLN A 48 15.20 1.48 4.17
CA GLN A 48 15.63 0.15 4.66
C GLN A 48 16.75 0.26 5.69
N ARG A 49 17.75 1.12 5.43
CA ARG A 49 18.85 1.39 6.36
C ARG A 49 18.34 1.96 7.68
N VAL A 50 17.51 3.00 7.64
CA VAL A 50 16.96 3.65 8.85
C VAL A 50 16.13 2.66 9.66
N CYS A 51 15.28 1.86 9.00
CA CYS A 51 14.53 0.81 9.69
C CYS A 51 15.47 -0.18 10.41
N ALA A 52 16.50 -0.67 9.72
CA ALA A 52 17.47 -1.60 10.30
C ALA A 52 18.25 -1.00 11.49
N GLU A 53 18.72 0.25 11.37
CA GLU A 53 19.45 0.97 12.43
C GLU A 53 18.59 1.15 13.70
N HIS A 54 17.26 1.20 13.55
CA HIS A 54 16.31 1.38 14.65
C HIS A 54 15.57 0.09 15.06
N GLY A 55 15.99 -1.07 14.57
CA GLY A 55 15.37 -2.36 14.91
C GLY A 55 13.93 -2.50 14.42
N ALA A 56 13.56 -1.75 13.37
CA ALA A 56 12.26 -1.83 12.71
C ALA A 56 12.35 -2.64 11.42
N THR A 57 11.26 -3.33 11.06
CA THR A 57 11.15 -4.06 9.79
C THR A 57 10.44 -3.20 8.76
N LEU A 58 11.08 -3.04 7.59
CA LEU A 58 10.46 -2.38 6.45
C LEU A 58 9.61 -3.38 5.65
N ILE A 59 8.35 -3.03 5.45
CA ILE A 59 7.42 -3.75 4.57
C ILE A 59 6.97 -2.76 3.50
N LEU A 60 7.01 -3.19 2.23
CA LEU A 60 6.47 -2.40 1.11
C LEU A 60 5.00 -2.75 0.91
N ILE A 61 4.16 -1.74 0.69
CA ILE A 61 2.74 -1.92 0.47
C ILE A 61 2.30 -1.06 -0.71
N SER A 62 1.64 -1.69 -1.69
CA SER A 62 0.90 -0.97 -2.74
C SER A 62 -0.59 -1.04 -2.42
N SER A 63 -1.20 0.12 -2.21
CA SER A 63 -2.64 0.22 -1.99
C SER A 63 -3.41 -0.05 -3.28
N PRO A 64 -4.69 -0.49 -3.21
CA PRO A 64 -5.53 -0.62 -4.39
C PRO A 64 -5.59 0.69 -5.17
N ASN A 65 -5.27 0.64 -6.46
CA ASN A 65 -5.37 1.77 -7.38
C ASN A 65 -5.63 1.25 -8.80
N ALA A 66 -6.91 1.18 -9.18
CA ALA A 66 -7.34 0.71 -10.49
C ALA A 66 -7.04 1.67 -11.65
N LYS A 67 -6.63 2.91 -11.34
CA LYS A 67 -6.40 3.97 -12.33
C LYS A 67 -4.93 4.11 -12.73
N GLU A 68 -4.05 4.04 -11.74
CA GLU A 68 -2.62 4.31 -11.84
C GLU A 68 -1.76 3.14 -11.37
N TRP A 69 -2.32 1.94 -11.21
CA TRP A 69 -1.54 0.71 -11.03
C TRP A 69 -1.72 -0.24 -12.21
N ASN A 70 -0.72 -1.10 -12.42
CA ASN A 70 -0.74 -2.16 -13.43
C ASN A 70 0.32 -3.22 -13.12
N ASP A 71 0.33 -4.28 -13.92
CA ASP A 71 1.26 -5.41 -13.78
C ASP A 71 2.74 -4.99 -13.88
N ALA A 72 3.10 -4.07 -14.79
CA ALA A 72 4.49 -3.65 -14.96
C ALA A 72 5.00 -2.89 -13.74
N ARG A 73 4.14 -2.07 -13.11
CA ARG A 73 4.46 -1.38 -11.85
C ARG A 73 4.60 -2.39 -10.70
N HIS A 74 3.74 -3.40 -10.62
CA HIS A 74 3.88 -4.51 -9.68
C HIS A 74 5.23 -5.22 -9.85
N ASP A 75 5.53 -5.68 -11.07
CA ASP A 75 6.73 -6.48 -11.38
C ASP A 75 8.01 -5.72 -10.96
N VAL A 76 8.09 -4.41 -11.24
CA VAL A 76 9.24 -3.58 -10.85
C VAL A 76 9.44 -3.47 -9.33
N ILE A 77 8.36 -3.37 -8.56
CA ILE A 77 8.45 -3.29 -7.09
C ILE A 77 8.68 -4.67 -6.49
N ALA A 78 8.08 -5.72 -7.05
CA ALA A 78 8.30 -7.11 -6.65
C ALA A 78 9.77 -7.51 -6.85
N ASP A 79 10.36 -7.19 -8.00
CA ASP A 79 11.79 -7.40 -8.28
C ASP A 79 12.66 -6.66 -7.26
N TYR A 80 12.38 -5.37 -7.01
CA TYR A 80 13.12 -4.60 -6.00
C TYR A 80 13.00 -5.23 -4.60
N ALA A 81 11.81 -5.66 -4.21
CA ALA A 81 11.58 -6.28 -2.91
C ALA A 81 12.36 -7.59 -2.77
N GLN A 82 12.32 -8.44 -3.81
CA GLN A 82 13.05 -9.70 -3.87
C GLN A 82 14.57 -9.47 -3.80
N GLU A 83 15.11 -8.54 -4.60
CA GLU A 83 16.54 -8.19 -4.61
C GLU A 83 17.07 -7.72 -3.25
N ASN A 84 16.21 -7.09 -2.45
CA ASN A 84 16.59 -6.47 -1.17
C ASN A 84 16.06 -7.23 0.06
N GLY A 85 15.47 -8.42 -0.13
CA GLY A 85 14.95 -9.26 0.95
C GLY A 85 13.81 -8.62 1.73
N LEU A 86 12.97 -7.82 1.07
CA LEU A 86 11.84 -7.12 1.67
C LEU A 86 10.54 -7.88 1.46
N THR A 87 9.65 -7.83 2.44
CA THR A 87 8.26 -8.24 2.24
C THR A 87 7.52 -7.18 1.43
N TYR A 88 6.77 -7.61 0.42
CA TYR A 88 5.93 -6.76 -0.40
C TYR A 88 4.49 -7.28 -0.41
N LEU A 89 3.55 -6.39 -0.09
CA LEU A 89 2.11 -6.65 -0.11
C LEU A 89 1.47 -5.76 -1.17
N ASP A 90 1.00 -6.34 -2.26
CA ASP A 90 0.33 -5.61 -3.32
C ASP A 90 -1.17 -5.90 -3.30
N PHE A 91 -1.96 -4.95 -2.80
CA PHE A 91 -3.42 -5.10 -2.71
C PHE A 91 -4.13 -5.01 -4.07
N ASN A 92 -3.39 -4.89 -5.17
CA ASN A 92 -3.92 -4.99 -6.52
C ASN A 92 -3.86 -6.42 -7.07
N THR A 93 -3.17 -7.35 -6.39
CA THR A 93 -3.05 -8.75 -6.80
C THR A 93 -3.93 -9.67 -5.95
N ALA A 94 -4.15 -10.90 -6.44
CA ALA A 94 -5.01 -11.87 -5.76
C ALA A 94 -4.45 -12.34 -4.40
N GLU A 95 -3.14 -12.22 -4.18
CA GLU A 95 -2.47 -12.60 -2.94
C GLU A 95 -2.88 -11.69 -1.76
N CYS A 96 -3.25 -10.44 -2.02
CA CYS A 96 -3.67 -9.46 -1.01
C CYS A 96 -5.10 -8.96 -1.26
N ASP A 97 -6.04 -9.88 -1.45
CA ASP A 97 -7.45 -9.52 -1.69
C ASP A 97 -8.14 -9.03 -0.39
N ALA A 98 -8.38 -7.71 -0.33
CA ALA A 98 -9.15 -7.06 0.73
C ALA A 98 -10.65 -6.96 0.43
N GLY A 99 -11.14 -7.51 -0.69
CA GLY A 99 -12.54 -7.48 -1.08
C GLY A 99 -13.03 -6.08 -1.50
N ILE A 100 -12.18 -5.34 -2.22
CA ILE A 100 -12.52 -4.00 -2.74
C ILE A 100 -13.64 -4.10 -3.77
N ASP A 101 -14.70 -3.34 -3.55
CA ASP A 101 -15.78 -3.13 -4.52
C ASP A 101 -15.54 -1.80 -5.24
N TRP A 102 -15.05 -1.88 -6.48
CA TRP A 102 -14.79 -0.70 -7.30
C TRP A 102 -16.02 0.14 -7.64
N ALA A 103 -17.24 -0.36 -7.38
CA ALA A 103 -18.46 0.43 -7.50
C ALA A 103 -18.75 1.33 -6.28
N SER A 104 -18.22 1.00 -5.10
CA SER A 104 -18.56 1.71 -3.85
C SER A 104 -17.37 2.20 -3.03
N ASP A 105 -16.17 1.64 -3.23
CA ASP A 105 -15.06 1.78 -2.29
C ASP A 105 -14.01 2.81 -2.72
N THR A 106 -14.27 3.57 -3.78
CA THR A 106 -13.38 4.60 -4.32
C THR A 106 -14.08 5.95 -4.39
N ARG A 107 -13.32 7.02 -4.11
CA ARG A 107 -13.81 8.40 -4.08
C ARG A 107 -13.63 9.15 -5.40
N ASP A 108 -12.85 8.60 -6.34
CA ASP A 108 -12.35 9.34 -7.50
C ASP A 108 -12.08 8.44 -8.73
N GLY A 109 -12.88 7.38 -8.90
CA GLY A 109 -12.85 6.56 -10.10
C GLY A 109 -11.66 5.60 -10.14
N GLY A 110 -11.25 5.09 -8.97
CA GLY A 110 -10.24 4.05 -8.83
C GLY A 110 -8.84 4.52 -8.46
N ASP A 111 -8.59 5.82 -8.29
CA ASP A 111 -7.27 6.34 -7.90
C ASP A 111 -7.01 6.18 -6.40
N HIS A 112 -7.99 6.58 -5.59
CA HIS A 112 -7.96 6.46 -4.15
C HIS A 112 -9.22 5.77 -3.63
N LEU A 113 -9.03 5.00 -2.57
CA LEU A 113 -10.13 4.46 -1.78
C LEU A 113 -10.83 5.58 -1.00
N ASN A 114 -12.12 5.38 -0.77
CA ASN A 114 -12.87 6.10 0.26
C ASN A 114 -12.71 5.37 1.61
N VAL A 115 -13.36 5.88 2.65
CA VAL A 115 -13.24 5.32 4.01
C VAL A 115 -13.71 3.87 4.09
N ALA A 116 -14.67 3.43 3.27
CA ALA A 116 -15.15 2.06 3.25
C ALA A 116 -14.06 1.12 2.71
N GLY A 117 -13.49 1.44 1.54
CA GLY A 117 -12.36 0.70 0.97
C GLY A 117 -11.13 0.71 1.88
N ALA A 118 -10.76 1.88 2.41
CA ALA A 118 -9.61 2.00 3.31
C ALA A 118 -9.76 1.16 4.58
N THR A 119 -10.99 1.03 5.10
CA THR A 119 -11.30 0.17 6.26
C THR A 119 -11.08 -1.30 5.93
N LYS A 120 -11.48 -1.75 4.73
CA LYS A 120 -11.26 -3.13 4.28
C LYS A 120 -9.76 -3.46 4.20
N VAL A 121 -8.98 -2.63 3.52
CA VAL A 121 -7.51 -2.78 3.43
C VAL A 121 -6.87 -2.79 4.82
N SER A 122 -7.27 -1.85 5.68
CA SER A 122 -6.71 -1.75 7.04
C SER A 122 -7.05 -2.97 7.90
N THR A 123 -8.26 -3.51 7.78
CA THR A 123 -8.69 -4.72 8.50
C THR A 123 -7.92 -5.95 8.03
N TRP A 124 -7.75 -6.09 6.71
CA TRP A 124 -6.93 -7.14 6.13
C TRP A 124 -5.48 -7.04 6.64
N LEU A 125 -4.88 -5.84 6.56
CA LEU A 125 -3.50 -5.61 6.98
C LEU A 125 -3.31 -5.87 8.47
N ALA A 126 -4.25 -5.43 9.31
CA ALA A 126 -4.22 -5.72 10.75
C ALA A 126 -4.25 -7.24 11.03
N THR A 127 -5.07 -7.99 10.30
CA THR A 127 -5.13 -9.45 10.40
C THR A 127 -3.83 -10.09 9.96
N TRP A 128 -3.27 -9.67 8.82
CA TRP A 128 -2.00 -10.16 8.30
C TRP A 128 -0.86 -9.89 9.29
N LEU A 129 -0.76 -8.66 9.83
CA LEU A 129 0.25 -8.30 10.84
C LEU A 129 0.10 -9.11 12.13
N ALA A 130 -1.14 -9.36 12.58
CA ALA A 130 -1.40 -10.16 13.77
C ALA A 130 -0.98 -11.63 13.61
N GLN A 131 -1.04 -12.16 12.39
CA GLN A 131 -0.61 -13.52 12.04
C GLN A 131 0.91 -13.60 11.79
N ASN A 132 1.50 -12.52 11.27
CA ASN A 132 2.89 -12.46 10.83
C ASN A 132 3.77 -11.65 11.80
N LYS A 133 3.59 -11.85 13.12
CA LYS A 133 4.33 -11.13 14.18
C LYS A 133 5.86 -11.30 14.11
N SER A 134 6.35 -12.27 13.33
CA SER A 134 7.76 -12.58 13.13
C SER A 134 8.37 -12.00 11.85
N VAL A 135 7.63 -11.23 11.05
CA VAL A 135 8.20 -10.46 9.93
C VAL A 135 9.12 -9.39 10.54
N GLY A 136 10.37 -9.79 10.80
CA GLY A 136 11.35 -9.02 11.56
C GLY A 136 12.18 -9.75 12.61
N THR A 137 11.90 -11.01 12.96
CA THR A 137 12.80 -11.74 13.89
C THR A 137 14.05 -12.21 13.14
N VAL A 138 15.10 -11.38 13.16
CA VAL A 138 16.46 -11.86 12.94
C VAL A 138 16.76 -12.80 14.11
N SER A 139 16.92 -14.09 13.84
CA SER A 139 17.53 -15.01 14.80
C SER A 139 18.88 -14.43 15.21
N ALA A 140 19.05 -14.12 16.49
CA ALA A 140 20.37 -13.82 17.02
C ALA A 140 21.24 -15.08 16.85
N SER A 141 22.24 -14.98 15.98
CA SER A 141 23.36 -15.93 15.90
C SER A 141 24.66 -15.15 15.92
#